data_AF-A0A357ZHE6-F1
#
_entry.id   AF-A0A357ZHE6-F1
#
_cell.length_a   1.000
_cell.length_b   1.000
_cell.length_c   1.000
_cell.angle_alpha   90.00
_cell.angle_beta   90.00
_cell.angle_gamma   90.00
#
_symmetry.space_group_name_H-M   'P 1'
#
loop_
_entity.id
_entity.type
_entity.pdbx_description
1 polymer ?
#
loop_
_entity_poly.entity_id
_entity_poly.type
_entity_poly.pdbx_seq_one_letter_code
_entity_poly.pdbx_strand_id
1 'polypeptide(L)' 'CASTTNRNFNGRMGKGGMVHLMSPSSAAAAAVVGAIADPRPFIGQ' A
#
# COMPACT_ATOMS: atom_id res chain seq x y z
N CYS A 1 4.39 -0.48 5.56
CA CYS A 1 4.60 0.34 4.35
C CYS A 1 3.71 -0.18 3.22
N ALA A 2 3.04 0.69 2.47
CA ALA A 2 2.27 0.34 1.28
C ALA A 2 3.10 0.62 0.02
N SER A 3 3.12 -0.30 -0.95
CA SER A 3 3.98 -0.17 -2.14
C SER A 3 3.29 -0.70 -3.39
N THR A 4 3.48 0.01 -4.50
CA THR A 4 3.07 -0.39 -5.86
C THR A 4 4.16 -1.12 -6.64
N THR A 5 5.26 -1.51 -5.96
CA THR A 5 6.33 -2.31 -6.57
C THR A 5 5.97 -3.79 -6.58
N ASN A 6 6.80 -4.63 -7.22
CA ASN A 6 6.54 -6.07 -7.36
C ASN A 6 7.27 -6.97 -6.35
N ARG A 7 7.89 -6.42 -5.29
CA ARG A 7 8.58 -7.26 -4.27
C ARG A 7 8.49 -6.67 -2.87
N ASN A 8 8.34 -7.53 -1.87
CA ASN A 8 8.23 -7.15 -0.45
C ASN A 8 9.19 -7.90 0.47
N PHE A 9 10.31 -8.40 -0.06
CA PHE A 9 11.32 -9.09 0.75
C PHE A 9 11.82 -8.21 1.91
N ASN A 10 12.12 -8.86 3.04
CA ASN A 10 12.63 -8.21 4.24
C ASN A 10 13.83 -7.30 3.94
N GLY A 11 13.83 -6.12 4.54
CA GLY A 11 14.91 -5.14 4.37
C GLY A 11 14.80 -4.27 3.10
N ARG A 12 13.84 -4.53 2.20
CA ARG A 12 13.72 -3.79 0.94
C ARG A 12 13.45 -2.29 1.13
N MET A 13 12.60 -1.93 2.08
CA MET A 13 12.22 -0.53 2.35
C MET A 13 12.76 -0.05 3.71
N GLY A 14 13.81 -0.71 4.20
CA GLY A 14 14.40 -0.44 5.52
C GLY A 14 14.37 -1.66 6.44
N LYS A 15 15.23 -1.62 7.46
CA LYS A 15 15.39 -2.70 8.45
C LYS A 15 14.11 -2.87 9.27
N GLY A 16 13.61 -4.10 9.35
CA GLY A 16 12.45 -4.46 10.18
C GLY A 16 11.08 -4.05 9.63
N GLY A 17 11.02 -3.40 8.46
CA GLY A 17 9.76 -2.96 7.86
C GLY A 17 9.08 -4.05 7.03
N MET A 18 7.79 -4.28 7.27
CA MET A 18 6.92 -5.04 6.37
C MET A 18 6.37 -4.15 5.25
N VAL A 19 6.39 -4.69 4.03
CA VAL A 19 5.90 -4.02 2.81
C VAL A 19 4.68 -4.76 2.27
N HIS A 20 3.57 -4.05 2.11
CA HIS A 20 2.35 -4.55 1.51
C HIS A 20 2.32 -4.16 0.03
N LEU A 21 2.22 -5.18 -0.84
CA LEU A 21 2.09 -4.96 -2.27
C LEU A 21 0.61 -4.73 -2.61
N MET A 22 0.32 -3.69 -3.36
CA MET A 22 -1.04 -3.34 -3.74
C MET A 22 -1.06 -2.52 -5.03
N SER A 23 -2.25 -2.36 -5.63
CA SER A 23 -2.44 -1.51 -6.79
C SER A 23 -2.23 -0.02 -6.46
N PRO A 24 -2.04 0.85 -7.47
CA PRO A 24 -1.98 2.29 -7.25
C PRO A 24 -3.21 2.88 -6.55
N SER A 25 -4.41 2.38 -6.88
CA SER A 25 -5.65 2.83 -6.25
C SER A 25 -5.71 2.47 -4.76
N SER A 26 -5.35 1.25 -4.40
CA SER A 26 -5.28 0.82 -3.00
C SER A 26 -4.20 1.57 -2.21
N ALA A 27 -3.04 1.84 -2.83
CA ALA A 27 -1.98 2.60 -2.18
C ALA A 27 -2.42 4.04 -1.88
N ALA A 28 -3.12 4.68 -2.82
CA ALA A 28 -3.68 6.02 -2.62
C ALA A 28 -4.75 6.02 -1.51
N ALA A 29 -5.68 5.05 -1.52
CA ALA A 29 -6.69 4.91 -0.46
C ALA A 29 -6.05 4.75 0.92
N ALA A 30 -5.02 3.89 1.03
CA ALA A 30 -4.30 3.68 2.27
C ALA A 30 -3.53 4.93 2.74
N ALA A 31 -3.00 5.73 1.81
CA ALA A 31 -2.34 6.99 2.12
C ALA A 31 -3.32 8.04 2.66
N VAL A 32 -4.56 8.07 2.15
CA VAL A 32 -5.61 8.99 2.63
C VAL A 32 -6.12 8.57 4.01
N VAL A 33 -6.34 7.27 4.22
CA VAL A 33 -6.92 6.75 5.48
C VAL A 33 -5.88 6.63 6.60
N GLY A 34 -4.60 6.42 6.26
CA GLY A 34 -3.54 6.12 7.22
C GLY A 34 -3.52 4.64 7.68
N ALA A 35 -4.29 3.78 7.02
CA ALA A 35 -4.36 2.33 7.27
C ALA A 35 -4.63 1.57 5.96
N ILE A 36 -4.45 0.25 5.95
CA ILE A 36 -4.84 -0.56 4.78
C ILE A 36 -6.35 -0.39 4.56
N ALA A 37 -6.72 0.14 3.39
CA ALA A 37 -8.07 0.52 3.07
C ALA A 37 -8.48 0.00 1.68
N ASP A 38 -9.77 -0.29 1.54
CA ASP A 38 -10.37 -0.60 0.25
C ASP A 38 -10.47 0.68 -0.59
N PRO A 39 -10.06 0.66 -1.88
CA PRO A 39 -10.12 1.86 -2.70
C PRO A 39 -11.53 2.22 -3.17
N ARG A 40 -12.49 1.29 -3.21
CA ARG A 40 -13.85 1.50 -3.78
C ARG A 40 -14.55 2.78 -3.31
N PRO A 41 -14.53 3.16 -2.03
CA PRO A 41 -15.13 4.42 -1.56
C PRO A 41 -14.54 5.70 -2.18
N PHE A 42 -13.33 5.62 -2.75
CA PHE A 42 -12.60 6.77 -3.31
C PHE A 42 -12.62 6.84 -4.84
N ILE A 43 -12.97 5.75 -5.52
CA ILE A 43 -12.88 5.64 -6.99
C ILE A 43 -14.22 5.89 -7.71
N GLY A 44 -15.30 6.19 -6.98
CA GLY A 44 -16.61 6.53 -7.57
C GLY A 44 -17.16 5.44 -8.52
N GLN A 45 -16.88 4.17 -8.20
CA GLN A 45 -17.37 3.00 -8.93
C GLN A 45 -18.50 2.30 -8.17
#